data_AF-A0A1T4W3G4-F1
#
_entry.id   AF-A0A1T4W3G4-F1
#
_cell.length_a   1.000
_cell.length_b   1.000
_cell.length_c   1.000
_cell.angle_alpha   90.00
_cell.angle_beta   90.00
_cell.angle_gamma   90.00
#
_symmetry.space_group_name_H-M   'P 1'
#
loop_
_entity.id
_entity.type
_entity.pdbx_description
1 polymer ?
#
loop_
_entity_poly.entity_id
_entity_poly.type
_entity_poly.pdbx_seq_one_letter_code
_entity_poly.pdbx_strand_id
1 'polypeptide(L)'
;MKVARWVLRGTTLGNRCRLLDESTQAIGRRSTAWGWLTEATQEGSTAWGSESQSTGKYSTSWGQRTLAEGDNSTAWGYGSMATGSESTAWGNGSEASGSDSTAFSRGVASGTWSTAWSNGRALGSMATAFNDGTAEGTRSFSAGFGSNVKGHQSSAIGSHNWVLGDKSAVIGNYVRVTGANSVAIGLGRDRGVAPLPDSLPELADDRTFAVLGGKMKICNDYNNCIDDLQKELQQMKDINADLLERLEYLEQRLN
;
A
#
# COMPACT_ATOMS: atom_id res chain seq x y z
N MET A 1 -10.13 -51.65 32.05
CA MET A 1 -9.99 -50.66 30.97
C MET A 1 -10.71 -51.16 29.73
N LYS A 2 -11.88 -50.59 29.41
CA LYS A 2 -12.59 -50.88 28.16
C LYS A 2 -11.96 -50.02 27.06
N VAL A 3 -11.33 -50.64 26.08
CA VAL A 3 -10.79 -49.94 24.90
C VAL A 3 -11.95 -49.78 23.92
N ALA A 4 -12.43 -48.54 23.76
CA ALA A 4 -13.47 -48.22 22.79
C ALA A 4 -12.89 -48.32 21.36
N ARG A 5 -13.44 -49.24 20.59
CA ARG A 5 -13.11 -49.47 19.18
C ARG A 5 -13.97 -48.51 18.35
N TRP A 6 -13.41 -47.38 17.92
CA TRP A 6 -14.06 -46.47 16.98
C TRP A 6 -13.81 -46.96 15.55
N VAL A 7 -14.88 -47.37 14.86
CA VAL A 7 -14.88 -47.66 13.43
C VAL A 7 -15.17 -46.35 12.71
N LEU A 8 -14.17 -45.76 12.05
CA LEU A 8 -14.35 -44.57 11.22
C LEU A 8 -14.60 -45.01 9.76
N ARG A 9 -15.82 -44.75 9.26
CA ARG A 9 -16.20 -44.87 7.84
C ARG A 9 -16.07 -43.49 7.19
N GLY A 10 -14.91 -43.18 6.63
CA GLY A 10 -14.70 -42.04 5.75
C GLY A 10 -14.01 -42.53 4.47
N THR A 11 -14.65 -42.36 3.33
CA THR A 11 -14.13 -42.76 2.01
C THR A 11 -12.83 -42.02 1.71
N THR A 12 -11.72 -42.76 1.61
CA THR A 12 -10.41 -42.26 1.15
C THR A 12 -10.03 -42.96 -0.16
N LEU A 13 -9.97 -42.20 -1.26
CA LEU A 13 -9.34 -42.59 -2.52
C LEU A 13 -8.00 -41.86 -2.62
N GLY A 14 -7.06 -42.22 -1.73
CA GLY A 14 -5.75 -41.61 -1.69
C GLY A 14 -4.85 -42.28 -0.65
N ASN A 15 -3.76 -42.89 -1.10
CA ASN A 15 -2.85 -43.66 -0.26
C ASN A 15 -2.24 -42.76 0.83
N ARG A 16 -2.76 -42.87 2.08
CA ARG A 16 -2.29 -42.29 3.37
C ARG A 16 -3.03 -41.05 3.94
N CYS A 17 -4.36 -40.95 3.88
CA CYS A 17 -5.10 -39.92 4.63
C CYS A 17 -5.79 -40.49 5.90
N ARG A 18 -5.54 -39.86 7.06
CA ARG A 18 -6.11 -40.20 8.37
C ARG A 18 -7.15 -39.14 8.73
N LEU A 19 -8.44 -39.42 8.53
CA LEU A 19 -9.55 -38.48 8.77
C LEU A 19 -10.09 -38.62 10.20
N LEU A 20 -10.43 -37.49 10.84
CA LEU A 20 -11.02 -37.41 12.19
C LEU A 20 -12.47 -36.88 12.20
N ASP A 21 -13.10 -36.63 11.05
CA ASP A 21 -14.50 -36.18 10.99
C ASP A 21 -15.17 -36.57 9.66
N GLU A 22 -16.47 -36.83 9.65
CA GLU A 22 -17.26 -37.38 8.52
C GLU A 22 -17.38 -36.43 7.31
N SER A 23 -16.88 -35.20 7.42
CA SER A 23 -17.02 -34.15 6.39
C SER A 23 -15.69 -33.61 5.85
N THR A 24 -14.56 -34.22 6.23
CA THR A 24 -13.22 -33.82 5.77
C THR A 24 -12.83 -34.60 4.50
N GLN A 25 -12.40 -33.89 3.44
CA GLN A 25 -11.99 -34.49 2.17
C GLN A 25 -10.50 -34.25 1.90
N ALA A 26 -9.73 -35.34 1.76
CA ALA A 26 -8.35 -35.31 1.27
C ALA A 26 -8.27 -36.23 0.05
N ILE A 27 -8.51 -35.66 -1.14
CA ILE A 27 -8.66 -36.40 -2.41
C ILE A 27 -7.34 -36.38 -3.20
N GLY A 28 -6.57 -35.31 -3.05
CA GLY A 28 -5.35 -35.10 -3.79
C GLY A 28 -4.25 -36.11 -3.47
N ARG A 29 -3.40 -36.41 -4.45
CA ARG A 29 -2.21 -37.24 -4.21
C ARG A 29 -1.30 -36.54 -3.19
N ARG A 30 -1.00 -37.19 -2.05
CA ARG A 30 -0.24 -36.59 -0.92
C ARG A 30 -0.93 -35.38 -0.27
N SER A 31 -2.25 -35.25 -0.39
CA SER A 31 -2.99 -34.17 0.30
C SER A 31 -3.19 -34.46 1.78
N THR A 32 -3.33 -33.40 2.59
CA THR A 32 -3.69 -33.49 4.01
C THR A 32 -4.87 -32.57 4.29
N ALA A 33 -5.91 -33.07 4.97
CA ALA A 33 -7.06 -32.26 5.38
C ALA A 33 -7.37 -32.53 6.85
N TRP A 34 -7.55 -31.48 7.66
CA TRP A 34 -7.96 -31.60 9.05
C TRP A 34 -8.92 -30.47 9.48
N GLY A 35 -10.13 -30.85 9.87
CA GLY A 35 -11.17 -29.94 10.39
C GLY A 35 -12.55 -30.31 9.85
N TRP A 36 -13.61 -29.76 10.45
CA TRP A 36 -14.98 -29.94 9.97
C TRP A 36 -15.17 -29.23 8.62
N LEU A 37 -15.76 -29.92 7.63
CA LEU A 37 -15.94 -29.41 6.24
C LEU A 37 -14.64 -28.89 5.59
N THR A 38 -13.52 -29.56 5.82
CA THR A 38 -12.22 -29.18 5.25
C THR A 38 -11.93 -29.96 3.97
N GLU A 39 -11.43 -29.29 2.93
CA GLU A 39 -11.16 -29.89 1.63
C GLU A 39 -9.72 -29.65 1.16
N ALA A 40 -9.03 -30.74 0.81
CA ALA A 40 -7.73 -30.74 0.13
C ALA A 40 -7.83 -31.63 -1.11
N THR A 41 -8.08 -31.02 -2.28
CA THR A 41 -8.54 -31.76 -3.46
C THR A 41 -7.43 -32.02 -4.49
N GLN A 42 -6.32 -31.27 -4.46
CA GLN A 42 -5.23 -31.37 -5.43
C GLN A 42 -3.95 -32.00 -4.88
N GLU A 43 -3.04 -32.35 -5.80
CA GLU A 43 -1.75 -32.91 -5.44
C GLU A 43 -1.01 -32.04 -4.42
N GLY A 44 -0.56 -32.66 -3.32
CA GLY A 44 0.26 -32.01 -2.29
C GLY A 44 -0.45 -30.91 -1.52
N SER A 45 -1.76 -30.71 -1.69
CA SER A 45 -2.48 -29.63 -1.03
C SER A 45 -2.73 -29.94 0.46
N THR A 46 -2.68 -28.90 1.31
CA THR A 46 -2.81 -29.04 2.78
C THR A 46 -3.84 -28.07 3.32
N ALA A 47 -4.97 -28.58 3.79
CA ALA A 47 -6.03 -27.79 4.41
C ALA A 47 -6.18 -28.07 5.90
N TRP A 48 -6.22 -27.02 6.70
CA TRP A 48 -6.32 -27.10 8.15
C TRP A 48 -7.27 -26.04 8.71
N GLY A 49 -8.26 -26.48 9.48
CA GLY A 49 -9.28 -25.62 10.10
C GLY A 49 -10.65 -25.80 9.46
N SER A 50 -11.69 -25.47 10.23
CA SER A 50 -13.09 -25.60 9.82
C SER A 50 -13.38 -24.86 8.52
N GLU A 51 -14.06 -25.49 7.56
CA GLU A 51 -14.44 -24.89 6.26
C GLU A 51 -13.23 -24.40 5.43
N SER A 52 -12.02 -24.91 5.68
CA SER A 52 -10.83 -24.56 4.89
C SER A 52 -10.74 -25.36 3.59
N GLN A 53 -10.29 -24.73 2.52
CA GLN A 53 -10.25 -25.29 1.18
C GLN A 53 -8.88 -25.04 0.54
N SER A 54 -8.16 -26.11 0.21
CA SER A 54 -6.92 -26.12 -0.56
C SER A 54 -7.13 -26.89 -1.86
N THR A 55 -7.49 -26.15 -2.91
CA THR A 55 -7.92 -26.68 -4.21
C THR A 55 -6.95 -26.36 -5.35
N GLY A 56 -5.81 -25.72 -5.06
CA GLY A 56 -4.64 -25.58 -5.94
C GLY A 56 -3.60 -26.68 -5.70
N LYS A 57 -2.77 -26.99 -6.71
CA LYS A 57 -1.65 -27.94 -6.53
C LYS A 57 -0.62 -27.35 -5.58
N TYR A 58 -0.14 -28.16 -4.63
CA TYR A 58 0.80 -27.75 -3.58
C TYR A 58 0.31 -26.55 -2.74
N SER A 59 -0.99 -26.26 -2.75
CA SER A 59 -1.53 -25.13 -1.99
C SER A 59 -1.69 -25.45 -0.50
N THR A 60 -1.63 -24.42 0.34
CA THR A 60 -1.80 -24.57 1.79
C THR A 60 -2.83 -23.58 2.31
N SER A 61 -3.87 -24.07 2.97
CA SER A 61 -4.90 -23.26 3.63
C SER A 61 -4.90 -23.55 5.14
N TRP A 62 -4.64 -22.55 5.97
CA TRP A 62 -4.52 -22.70 7.42
C TRP A 62 -5.38 -21.68 8.17
N GLY A 63 -6.44 -22.14 8.81
CA GLY A 63 -7.39 -21.34 9.57
C GLY A 63 -8.83 -21.63 9.14
N GLN A 64 -9.80 -21.13 9.90
CA GLN A 64 -11.20 -21.28 9.55
C GLN A 64 -11.56 -20.47 8.29
N ARG A 65 -12.34 -21.07 7.37
CA ARG A 65 -12.80 -20.43 6.11
C ARG A 65 -11.66 -19.88 5.26
N THR A 66 -10.53 -20.59 5.23
CA THR A 66 -9.41 -20.23 4.36
C THR A 66 -9.56 -20.84 2.99
N LEU A 67 -9.09 -20.14 1.95
CA LEU A 67 -9.21 -20.58 0.57
C LEU A 67 -7.86 -20.41 -0.14
N ALA A 68 -7.25 -21.52 -0.56
CA ALA A 68 -6.02 -21.56 -1.33
C ALA A 68 -6.27 -22.29 -2.67
N GLU A 69 -6.73 -21.53 -3.67
CA GLU A 69 -7.13 -22.02 -5.00
C GLU A 69 -5.98 -21.99 -6.02
N GLY A 70 -5.03 -21.07 -5.87
CA GLY A 70 -3.90 -20.97 -6.78
C GLY A 70 -2.92 -22.13 -6.62
N ASP A 71 -2.27 -22.54 -7.71
CA ASP A 71 -1.15 -23.48 -7.64
C ASP A 71 0.00 -22.83 -6.84
N ASN A 72 0.63 -23.58 -5.94
CA ASN A 72 1.62 -23.13 -4.95
C ASN A 72 1.14 -21.98 -4.02
N SER A 73 -0.17 -21.73 -3.93
CA SER A 73 -0.69 -20.64 -3.10
C SER A 73 -0.70 -20.97 -1.60
N THR A 74 -0.62 -19.96 -0.76
CA THR A 74 -0.72 -20.09 0.70
C THR A 74 -1.73 -19.11 1.27
N ALA A 75 -2.77 -19.61 1.95
CA ALA A 75 -3.74 -18.81 2.69
C ALA A 75 -3.62 -19.13 4.19
N TRP A 76 -3.33 -18.12 5.02
CA TRP A 76 -3.16 -18.27 6.46
C TRP A 76 -3.97 -17.23 7.24
N GLY A 77 -4.81 -17.69 8.17
CA GLY A 77 -5.65 -16.85 9.03
C GLY A 77 -7.12 -16.83 8.62
N TYR A 78 -8.03 -16.55 9.55
CA TYR A 78 -9.48 -16.62 9.33
C TYR A 78 -9.92 -15.84 8.07
N GLY A 79 -10.62 -16.51 7.15
CA GLY A 79 -11.15 -15.88 5.95
C GLY A 79 -10.12 -15.43 4.92
N SER A 80 -8.86 -15.85 5.02
CA SER A 80 -7.82 -15.52 4.02
C SER A 80 -8.05 -16.25 2.70
N MET A 81 -7.76 -15.57 1.59
CA MET A 81 -8.01 -16.04 0.22
C MET A 81 -6.77 -15.85 -0.64
N ALA A 82 -6.16 -16.94 -1.08
CA ALA A 82 -5.03 -16.96 -2.02
C ALA A 82 -5.48 -17.66 -3.31
N THR A 83 -5.99 -16.88 -4.27
CA THR A 83 -6.60 -17.40 -5.51
C THR A 83 -5.69 -17.26 -6.73
N GLY A 84 -4.65 -16.42 -6.66
CA GLY A 84 -3.60 -16.34 -7.67
C GLY A 84 -2.58 -17.47 -7.58
N SER A 85 -2.00 -17.88 -8.72
CA SER A 85 -0.85 -18.80 -8.73
C SER A 85 0.34 -18.19 -7.98
N GLU A 86 1.03 -18.98 -7.17
CA GLU A 86 2.17 -18.57 -6.33
C GLU A 86 1.82 -17.42 -5.36
N SER A 87 0.52 -17.20 -5.08
CA SER A 87 0.10 -16.10 -4.22
C SER A 87 0.13 -16.47 -2.73
N THR A 88 0.35 -15.47 -1.88
CA THR A 88 0.37 -15.64 -0.42
C THR A 88 -0.58 -14.65 0.23
N ALA A 89 -1.63 -15.13 0.90
CA ALA A 89 -2.53 -14.36 1.74
C ALA A 89 -2.28 -14.72 3.21
N TRP A 90 -1.73 -13.80 3.99
CA TRP A 90 -1.37 -14.01 5.39
C TRP A 90 -2.03 -12.97 6.30
N GLY A 91 -3.11 -13.35 6.96
CA GLY A 91 -3.84 -12.52 7.92
C GLY A 91 -5.35 -12.65 7.80
N ASN A 92 -6.07 -12.10 8.79
CA ASN A 92 -7.53 -12.15 8.83
C ASN A 92 -8.15 -11.38 7.65
N GLY A 93 -8.81 -12.10 6.74
CA GLY A 93 -9.43 -11.51 5.55
C GLY A 93 -8.43 -10.89 4.56
N SER A 94 -7.19 -11.40 4.51
CA SER A 94 -6.25 -11.06 3.44
C SER A 94 -6.70 -11.70 2.12
N GLU A 95 -6.49 -11.00 1.01
CA GLU A 95 -6.84 -11.47 -0.33
C GLU A 95 -5.67 -11.29 -1.29
N ALA A 96 -5.13 -12.39 -1.83
CA ALA A 96 -4.06 -12.41 -2.81
C ALA A 96 -4.54 -13.11 -4.09
N SER A 97 -5.14 -12.32 -4.99
CA SER A 97 -5.78 -12.80 -6.23
C SER A 97 -4.92 -12.64 -7.48
N GLY A 98 -3.84 -11.84 -7.43
CA GLY A 98 -2.87 -11.75 -8.52
C GLY A 98 -1.84 -12.90 -8.52
N SER A 99 -1.29 -13.26 -9.68
CA SER A 99 -0.15 -14.20 -9.74
C SER A 99 1.08 -13.63 -9.05
N ASP A 100 1.77 -14.44 -8.26
CA ASP A 100 2.87 -14.07 -7.35
C ASP A 100 2.54 -12.87 -6.44
N SER A 101 1.26 -12.64 -6.15
CA SER A 101 0.84 -11.55 -5.27
C SER A 101 0.99 -11.93 -3.82
N THR A 102 1.25 -10.95 -2.97
CA THR A 102 1.37 -11.17 -1.53
C THR A 102 0.50 -10.17 -0.77
N ALA A 103 -0.42 -10.66 0.05
CA ALA A 103 -1.28 -9.86 0.89
C ALA A 103 -1.07 -10.21 2.37
N PHE A 104 -0.76 -9.21 3.19
CA PHE A 104 -0.59 -9.35 4.64
C PHE A 104 -1.64 -8.59 5.43
N SER A 105 -1.98 -9.10 6.62
CA SER A 105 -3.04 -8.56 7.49
C SER A 105 -4.41 -8.61 6.79
N ARG A 106 -5.04 -7.46 6.51
CA ARG A 106 -6.27 -7.32 5.69
C ARG A 106 -5.97 -6.78 4.28
N GLY A 107 -4.76 -6.97 3.77
CA GLY A 107 -4.36 -6.47 2.46
C GLY A 107 -5.15 -7.13 1.32
N VAL A 108 -5.30 -6.41 0.22
CA VAL A 108 -5.87 -6.90 -1.05
C VAL A 108 -4.82 -6.71 -2.15
N ALA A 109 -4.24 -7.80 -2.64
CA ALA A 109 -3.21 -7.83 -3.67
C ALA A 109 -3.77 -8.54 -4.93
N SER A 110 -4.33 -7.78 -5.85
CA SER A 110 -4.98 -8.31 -7.06
C SER A 110 -4.13 -8.21 -8.32
N GLY A 111 -3.09 -7.37 -8.31
CA GLY A 111 -2.16 -7.26 -9.43
C GLY A 111 -1.13 -8.39 -9.45
N THR A 112 -0.67 -8.79 -10.63
CA THR A 112 0.49 -9.69 -10.76
C THR A 112 1.73 -9.07 -10.11
N TRP A 113 2.42 -9.82 -9.26
CA TRP A 113 3.59 -9.37 -8.49
C TRP A 113 3.29 -8.21 -7.52
N SER A 114 2.02 -8.05 -7.13
CA SER A 114 1.61 -6.98 -6.22
C SER A 114 1.84 -7.36 -4.75
N THR A 115 2.08 -6.35 -3.92
CA THR A 115 2.21 -6.53 -2.46
C THR A 115 1.28 -5.59 -1.71
N ALA A 116 0.43 -6.13 -0.85
CA ALA A 116 -0.49 -5.37 -0.02
C ALA A 116 -0.26 -5.65 1.47
N TRP A 117 -0.28 -4.60 2.30
CA TRP A 117 -0.08 -4.72 3.74
C TRP A 117 -1.01 -3.80 4.52
N SER A 118 -1.51 -4.26 5.66
CA SER A 118 -2.31 -3.46 6.61
C SER A 118 -3.46 -2.70 5.92
N ASN A 119 -4.41 -3.44 5.35
CA ASN A 119 -5.56 -2.91 4.60
C ASN A 119 -5.21 -2.18 3.29
N GLY A 120 -3.95 -2.21 2.84
CA GLY A 120 -3.57 -1.69 1.54
C GLY A 120 -4.25 -2.45 0.40
N ARG A 121 -4.52 -1.75 -0.70
CA ARG A 121 -5.11 -2.29 -1.93
C ARG A 121 -4.14 -2.14 -3.09
N ALA A 122 -3.38 -3.18 -3.41
CA ALA A 122 -2.45 -3.21 -4.53
C ALA A 122 -3.13 -3.88 -5.73
N LEU A 123 -3.68 -3.06 -6.62
CA LEU A 123 -4.53 -3.49 -7.73
C LEU A 123 -3.76 -3.56 -9.06
N GLY A 124 -2.75 -2.70 -9.24
CA GLY A 124 -1.89 -2.71 -10.42
C GLY A 124 -0.83 -3.81 -10.40
N SER A 125 -0.34 -4.21 -11.59
CA SER A 125 0.80 -5.13 -11.67
C SER A 125 2.05 -4.50 -11.07
N MET A 126 2.82 -5.27 -10.28
CA MET A 126 3.97 -4.80 -9.51
C MET A 126 3.64 -3.63 -8.57
N ALA A 127 2.37 -3.42 -8.23
CA ALA A 127 1.95 -2.36 -7.32
C ALA A 127 2.21 -2.76 -5.87
N THR A 128 2.48 -1.76 -5.04
CA THR A 128 2.68 -1.96 -3.61
C THR A 128 1.82 -0.99 -2.82
N ALA A 129 1.03 -1.50 -1.88
CA ALA A 129 0.10 -0.70 -1.07
C ALA A 129 0.24 -0.99 0.43
N PHE A 130 0.37 0.06 1.23
CA PHE A 130 0.49 0.00 2.69
C PHE A 130 -0.54 0.90 3.37
N ASN A 131 -1.05 0.44 4.51
CA ASN A 131 -1.79 1.25 5.49
C ASN A 131 -2.99 2.00 4.87
N ASP A 132 -3.97 1.23 4.36
CA ASP A 132 -5.19 1.74 3.70
C ASP A 132 -4.94 2.57 2.42
N GLY A 133 -3.72 2.55 1.89
CA GLY A 133 -3.39 3.11 0.59
C GLY A 133 -3.91 2.24 -0.57
N THR A 134 -4.24 2.87 -1.69
CA THR A 134 -4.68 2.20 -2.92
C THR A 134 -3.69 2.47 -4.05
N ALA A 135 -3.14 1.42 -4.63
CA ALA A 135 -2.17 1.46 -5.72
C ALA A 135 -2.77 0.78 -6.97
N GLU A 136 -3.39 1.57 -7.85
CA GLU A 136 -4.06 1.13 -9.09
C GLU A 136 -3.11 1.09 -10.29
N GLY A 137 -2.12 2.00 -10.33
CA GLY A 137 -1.16 2.07 -11.43
C GLY A 137 -0.21 0.87 -11.48
N THR A 138 0.26 0.49 -12.66
CA THR A 138 1.32 -0.52 -12.78
C THR A 138 2.62 0.04 -12.21
N ARG A 139 3.35 -0.75 -11.42
CA ARG A 139 4.53 -0.35 -10.64
C ARG A 139 4.29 0.85 -9.72
N SER A 140 3.05 1.04 -9.28
CA SER A 140 2.72 2.14 -8.38
C SER A 140 3.00 1.79 -6.92
N PHE A 141 3.28 2.81 -6.12
CA PHE A 141 3.53 2.67 -4.69
C PHE A 141 2.61 3.60 -3.91
N SER A 142 1.81 3.07 -3.00
CA SER A 142 0.96 3.87 -2.10
C SER A 142 1.24 3.52 -0.66
N ALA A 143 1.76 4.47 0.11
CA ALA A 143 1.95 4.31 1.55
C ALA A 143 1.21 5.42 2.31
N GLY A 144 0.04 5.07 2.84
CA GLY A 144 -0.69 5.90 3.79
C GLY A 144 -2.20 6.01 3.52
N PHE A 145 -2.90 6.37 4.60
CA PHE A 145 -4.35 6.27 4.72
C PHE A 145 -5.08 7.13 3.69
N GLY A 146 -5.98 6.50 2.93
CA GLY A 146 -6.85 7.16 1.95
C GLY A 146 -6.13 7.67 0.69
N SER A 147 -4.84 7.40 0.53
CA SER A 147 -4.10 7.76 -0.69
C SER A 147 -4.48 6.83 -1.84
N ASN A 148 -4.60 7.37 -3.06
CA ASN A 148 -4.90 6.59 -4.25
C ASN A 148 -3.97 7.00 -5.42
N VAL A 149 -3.21 6.02 -5.91
CA VAL A 149 -2.15 6.17 -6.91
C VAL A 149 -2.57 5.41 -8.16
N LYS A 150 -3.01 6.14 -9.19
CA LYS A 150 -3.47 5.60 -10.47
C LYS A 150 -2.40 5.67 -11.56
N GLY A 151 -1.48 6.62 -11.46
CA GLY A 151 -0.40 6.80 -12.44
C GLY A 151 0.53 5.59 -12.52
N HIS A 152 0.95 5.24 -13.73
CA HIS A 152 1.95 4.22 -13.99
C HIS A 152 3.32 4.66 -13.45
N GLN A 153 4.01 3.80 -12.70
CA GLN A 153 5.29 4.11 -12.03
C GLN A 153 5.22 5.33 -11.09
N SER A 154 4.05 5.58 -10.50
CA SER A 154 3.85 6.70 -9.60
C SER A 154 3.87 6.28 -8.14
N SER A 155 4.18 7.23 -7.25
CA SER A 155 4.34 6.96 -5.83
C SER A 155 3.64 8.01 -4.97
N ALA A 156 2.99 7.60 -3.88
CA ALA A 156 2.45 8.50 -2.87
C ALA A 156 2.82 8.05 -1.47
N ILE A 157 3.26 9.01 -0.65
CA ILE A 157 3.56 8.82 0.77
C ILE A 157 2.79 9.86 1.58
N GLY A 158 2.03 9.38 2.57
CA GLY A 158 1.22 10.19 3.48
C GLY A 158 -0.28 9.98 3.23
N SER A 159 -1.11 10.94 3.63
CA SER A 159 -2.56 10.73 3.74
C SER A 159 -3.37 11.45 2.67
N HIS A 160 -4.38 10.78 2.11
CA HIS A 160 -5.33 11.35 1.16
C HIS A 160 -4.69 12.02 -0.06
N ASN A 161 -3.61 11.45 -0.58
CA ASN A 161 -3.00 11.93 -1.82
C ASN A 161 -3.65 11.28 -3.03
N TRP A 162 -3.78 12.02 -4.13
CA TRP A 162 -4.25 11.51 -5.41
C TRP A 162 -3.23 11.72 -6.51
N VAL A 163 -2.68 10.62 -7.02
CA VAL A 163 -1.62 10.66 -8.04
C VAL A 163 -2.14 10.00 -9.31
N LEU A 164 -2.58 10.84 -10.24
CA LEU A 164 -3.14 10.47 -11.53
C LEU A 164 -2.09 10.53 -12.64
N GLY A 165 -1.13 11.46 -12.53
CA GLY A 165 -0.04 11.60 -13.47
C GLY A 165 0.93 10.41 -13.44
N ASP A 166 1.36 9.97 -14.61
CA ASP A 166 2.36 8.90 -14.74
C ASP A 166 3.74 9.37 -14.28
N LYS A 167 4.54 8.42 -13.78
CA LYS A 167 5.93 8.63 -13.33
C LYS A 167 6.07 9.79 -12.34
N SER A 168 5.08 9.95 -11.48
CA SER A 168 4.97 11.11 -10.59
C SER A 168 5.05 10.69 -9.13
N ALA A 169 5.60 11.56 -8.29
CA ALA A 169 5.82 11.27 -6.88
C ALA A 169 5.20 12.33 -5.98
N VAL A 170 4.52 11.89 -4.92
CA VAL A 170 3.91 12.75 -3.92
C VAL A 170 4.36 12.37 -2.53
N ILE A 171 4.76 13.38 -1.75
CA ILE A 171 5.03 13.23 -0.33
C ILE A 171 4.25 14.31 0.41
N GLY A 172 3.33 13.91 1.28
CA GLY A 172 2.54 14.86 2.04
C GLY A 172 1.12 14.41 2.32
N ASN A 173 0.22 15.38 2.53
CA ASN A 173 -1.18 15.11 2.81
C ASN A 173 -2.08 15.96 1.92
N TYR A 174 -3.18 15.39 1.45
CA TYR A 174 -4.21 16.11 0.69
C TYR A 174 -3.67 16.82 -0.56
N VAL A 175 -2.82 16.14 -1.33
CA VAL A 175 -2.27 16.66 -2.58
C VAL A 175 -2.80 15.88 -3.78
N ARG A 176 -3.16 16.58 -4.85
CA ARG A 176 -3.48 15.99 -6.14
C ARG A 176 -2.35 16.27 -7.15
N VAL A 177 -1.96 15.26 -7.93
CA VAL A 177 -1.02 15.40 -9.05
C VAL A 177 -1.61 14.73 -10.28
N THR A 178 -1.88 15.52 -11.30
CA THR A 178 -2.38 15.08 -12.62
C THR A 178 -1.32 15.19 -13.70
N GLY A 179 -0.37 16.12 -13.56
CA GLY A 179 0.78 16.23 -14.47
C GLY A 179 1.72 15.03 -14.39
N ALA A 180 2.23 14.61 -15.54
CA ALA A 180 3.15 13.49 -15.67
C ALA A 180 4.62 13.89 -15.45
N ASN A 181 5.43 12.96 -14.96
CA ASN A 181 6.84 13.17 -14.62
C ASN A 181 7.06 14.29 -13.58
N SER A 182 6.12 14.45 -12.64
CA SER A 182 6.09 15.57 -11.71
C SER A 182 6.30 15.11 -10.27
N VAL A 183 6.82 16.00 -9.42
CA VAL A 183 7.04 15.75 -8.00
C VAL A 183 6.32 16.83 -7.19
N ALA A 184 5.45 16.41 -6.28
CA ALA A 184 4.79 17.33 -5.37
C ALA A 184 5.12 16.98 -3.92
N ILE A 185 5.50 18.00 -3.14
CA ILE A 185 5.60 17.91 -1.69
C ILE A 185 4.59 18.87 -1.10
N GLY A 186 3.63 18.38 -0.30
CA GLY A 186 2.60 19.31 0.15
C GLY A 186 1.80 18.95 1.38
N LEU A 187 1.27 19.99 2.00
CA LEU A 187 0.38 19.93 3.17
C LEU A 187 -0.92 20.63 2.80
N GLY A 188 -1.74 19.94 2.02
CA GLY A 188 -3.13 20.32 1.83
C GLY A 188 -3.88 20.27 3.16
N ARG A 189 -4.93 21.09 3.27
CA ARG A 189 -5.81 21.10 4.45
C ARG A 189 -7.06 20.29 4.14
N ASP A 190 -7.45 19.46 5.10
CA ASP A 190 -8.79 18.88 5.11
C ASP A 190 -9.82 20.00 5.20
N ARG A 191 -10.76 20.04 4.26
CA ARG A 191 -11.82 21.06 4.22
C ARG A 191 -13.11 20.59 4.92
N GLY A 192 -13.11 19.40 5.56
CA GLY A 192 -14.26 18.88 6.30
C GLY A 192 -15.45 18.43 5.43
N VAL A 193 -15.33 18.58 4.12
CA VAL A 193 -16.14 17.87 3.12
C VAL A 193 -15.33 16.64 2.77
N ALA A 194 -15.94 15.45 2.71
CA ALA A 194 -15.25 14.24 2.26
C ALA A 194 -14.38 14.60 1.05
N PRO A 195 -13.05 14.43 1.13
CA PRO A 195 -12.17 15.00 0.13
C PRO A 195 -12.64 14.48 -1.22
N LEU A 196 -13.02 15.41 -2.11
CA LEU A 196 -13.31 15.13 -3.52
C LEU A 196 -12.08 15.57 -4.32
N PRO A 197 -11.66 14.83 -5.36
CA PRO A 197 -10.41 15.07 -6.09
C PRO A 197 -10.23 16.51 -6.53
N ASP A 198 -11.31 17.09 -7.02
CA ASP A 198 -11.26 18.39 -7.67
C ASP A 198 -11.15 19.58 -6.72
N SER A 199 -11.13 19.34 -5.41
CA SER A 199 -11.03 20.40 -4.38
C SER A 199 -9.65 20.53 -3.73
N LEU A 200 -8.74 19.59 -4.02
CA LEU A 200 -7.40 19.56 -3.43
C LEU A 200 -6.44 20.51 -4.16
N PRO A 201 -5.38 20.99 -3.50
CA PRO A 201 -4.22 21.56 -4.18
C PRO A 201 -3.70 20.60 -5.26
N GLU A 202 -3.69 21.05 -6.51
CA GLU A 202 -3.39 20.24 -7.67
C GLU A 202 -2.11 20.70 -8.38
N LEU A 203 -1.22 19.76 -8.70
CA LEU A 203 -0.13 19.92 -9.66
C LEU A 203 -0.54 19.32 -11.00
N ALA A 204 -0.98 20.18 -11.92
CA ALA A 204 -1.43 19.77 -13.25
C ALA A 204 -0.33 19.79 -14.31
N ASP A 205 0.73 20.57 -14.09
CA ASP A 205 1.81 20.72 -15.07
C ASP A 205 2.71 19.48 -15.10
N ASP A 206 3.04 19.04 -16.31
CA ASP A 206 4.02 17.98 -16.56
C ASP A 206 5.44 18.46 -16.20
N ARG A 207 6.31 17.52 -15.84
CA ARG A 207 7.75 17.74 -15.57
C ARG A 207 8.02 18.85 -14.55
N THR A 208 7.19 18.94 -13.53
CA THR A 208 7.23 20.04 -12.57
C THR A 208 7.53 19.53 -11.16
N PHE A 209 8.38 20.27 -10.45
CA PHE A 209 8.56 20.12 -9.00
C PHE A 209 7.78 21.23 -8.28
N ALA A 210 6.85 20.88 -7.40
CA ALA A 210 6.03 21.85 -6.67
C ALA A 210 6.00 21.58 -5.16
N VAL A 211 6.02 22.67 -4.39
CA VAL A 211 5.72 22.65 -2.95
C VAL A 211 4.34 23.26 -2.73
N LEU A 212 3.39 22.47 -2.22
CA LEU A 212 1.98 22.86 -2.09
C LEU A 212 1.57 23.06 -0.62
N GLY A 213 0.92 24.17 -0.31
CA GLY A 213 0.37 24.42 1.04
C GLY A 213 1.39 24.75 2.13
N GLY A 214 2.66 24.98 1.78
CA GLY A 214 3.74 25.32 2.72
C GLY A 214 4.74 26.34 2.15
N LYS A 215 5.77 26.66 2.94
CA LYS A 215 6.93 27.44 2.50
C LYS A 215 8.12 26.51 2.31
N MET A 216 8.90 26.73 1.25
CA MET A 216 10.18 26.06 1.07
C MET A 216 11.27 26.88 1.74
N LYS A 217 12.06 26.27 2.64
CA LYS A 217 13.28 26.87 3.18
C LYS A 217 14.48 26.18 2.54
N ILE A 218 15.40 26.97 2.00
CA ILE A 218 16.69 26.50 1.49
C ILE A 218 17.75 27.06 2.43
N CYS A 219 18.50 26.17 3.07
CA CYS A 219 19.48 26.52 4.08
C CYS A 219 20.78 25.75 3.83
N ASN A 220 21.91 26.29 4.29
CA ASN A 220 23.16 25.54 4.36
C ASN A 220 23.18 24.58 5.57
N ASP A 221 24.26 23.81 5.72
CA ASP A 221 24.43 22.85 6.83
C ASP A 221 24.51 23.50 8.23
N TYR A 222 24.56 24.84 8.29
CA TYR A 222 24.56 25.63 9.51
C TYR A 222 23.19 26.27 9.80
N ASN A 223 22.12 25.87 9.09
CA ASN A 223 20.76 26.43 9.19
C ASN A 223 20.63 27.92 8.81
N ASN A 224 21.60 28.50 8.09
CA ASN A 224 21.43 29.83 7.52
C ASN A 224 20.60 29.72 6.25
N CYS A 225 19.38 30.25 6.29
CA CYS A 225 18.41 30.13 5.21
C CYS A 225 18.38 31.37 4.32
N ILE A 226 18.04 31.19 3.04
CA ILE A 226 17.96 32.28 2.06
C ILE A 226 17.02 33.41 2.53
N ASP A 227 15.86 33.09 3.10
CA ASP A 227 14.89 34.09 3.57
C ASP A 227 15.46 35.00 4.67
N ASP A 228 16.31 34.45 5.53
CA ASP A 228 16.95 35.20 6.62
C ASP A 228 18.06 36.10 6.06
N LEU A 229 18.87 35.59 5.12
CA LEU A 229 19.88 36.37 4.39
C LEU A 229 19.26 37.50 3.56
N GLN A 230 18.09 37.28 2.96
CA GLN A 230 17.38 38.32 2.20
C GLN A 230 16.91 39.46 3.12
N LYS A 231 16.46 39.14 4.34
CA LYS A 231 16.09 40.16 5.33
C LYS A 231 17.30 40.97 5.79
N GLU A 232 18.42 40.32 6.08
CA GLU A 232 19.67 41.01 6.45
C GLU A 232 20.18 41.92 5.32
N LEU A 233 20.13 41.43 4.08
CA LEU A 233 20.50 42.23 2.91
C LEU A 233 19.57 43.45 2.74
N GLN A 234 18.27 43.27 2.97
CA GLN A 234 17.31 44.37 2.89
C GLN A 234 17.56 45.40 4.00
N GLN A 235 17.82 44.96 5.24
CA GLN A 235 18.20 45.85 6.34
C GLN A 235 19.45 46.67 6.02
N MET A 236 20.48 46.05 5.44
CA MET A 236 21.68 46.81 5.03
C MET A 236 21.39 47.82 3.91
N LYS A 237 20.51 47.50 2.96
CA LYS A 237 20.09 48.45 1.91
C LYS A 237 19.35 49.64 2.52
N ASP A 238 18.44 49.39 3.46
CA ASP A 238 17.64 50.43 4.11
C ASP A 238 18.55 51.36 4.94
N ILE A 239 19.54 50.81 5.66
CA ILE A 239 20.55 51.58 6.40
C ILE A 239 21.38 52.45 5.45
N ASN A 240 21.83 51.91 4.33
CA ASN A 240 22.62 52.66 3.35
C ASN A 240 21.79 53.80 2.70
N ALA A 241 20.49 53.59 2.47
CA ALA A 241 19.61 54.62 1.96
C ALA A 241 19.44 55.79 2.96
N ASP A 242 19.23 55.50 4.25
CA ASP A 242 19.17 56.54 5.31
C ASP A 242 20.49 57.32 5.42
N LEU A 243 21.63 56.63 5.30
CA LEU A 243 22.94 57.29 5.32
C LEU A 243 23.13 58.24 4.13
N LEU A 244 22.67 57.85 2.93
CA LEU A 244 22.73 58.71 1.73
C LEU A 244 21.84 59.94 1.87
N GLU A 245 20.60 59.81 2.35
CA GLU A 245 19.72 60.96 2.60
C GLU A 245 20.34 61.94 3.60
N ARG A 246 20.96 61.42 4.67
CA ARG A 246 21.65 62.26 5.67
C ARG A 246 22.86 62.99 5.08
N LEU A 247 23.60 62.36 4.17
CA LEU A 247 24.72 62.99 3.48
C LEU A 247 24.24 64.12 2.56
N GLU A 248 23.20 63.90 1.75
CA GLU A 248 22.61 64.93 0.89
C GLU A 248 22.10 66.13 1.70
N TYR A 249 21.44 65.88 2.84
CA TYR A 249 20.99 66.94 3.74
C TYR A 249 22.15 67.79 4.30
N LEU A 250 23.28 67.17 4.61
CA LEU A 250 24.45 67.89 5.09
C LEU A 250 25.14 68.69 3.98
N GLU A 251 25.24 68.15 2.76
CA GLU A 251 25.77 68.88 1.61
C GLU A 251 24.93 70.13 1.29
N GLN A 252 23.61 70.05 1.38
CA GLN A 252 22.72 71.22 1.21
C GLN A 252 22.91 72.30 2.27
N ARG A 253 23.36 71.95 3.49
CA ARG A 253 23.63 72.94 4.56
C ARG A 253 25.03 73.55 4.48
N LEU A 254 25.95 72.92 3.74
CA LEU A 254 27.34 73.38 3.58
C LEU A 254 27.52 74.30 2.38
N ASN A 255 26.63 74.25 1.39
CA ASN A 255 26.53 75.20 0.28
C ASN A 255 25.62 76.38 0.60
#